data_AF-A0A7M4AQJ0-F1
#
_entry.id   AF-A0A7M4AQJ0-F1
#
_cell.length_a   1.000
_cell.length_b   1.000
_cell.length_c   1.000
_cell.angle_alpha   90.00
_cell.angle_beta   90.00
_cell.angle_gamma   90.00
#
_symmetry.space_group_name_H-M   'P 1'
#
loop_
_entity.id
_entity.type
_entity.pdbx_description
1 polymer ?
#
loop_
_entity_poly.entity_id
_entity_poly.type
_entity_poly.pdbx_seq_one_letter_code
_entity_poly.pdbx_strand_id
1 'polypeptide(L)'
;MQPAMPPPPAAASPYQPPAATMAKGSMYSFQKWLMIGTILLVISATFAQFPLESSVPNIADYDMLDEKESQQYLDDVDSYEGQVALLAAVSTVLQTGAVVLLGYAFFRESQEDDDQHVAVRITMMLAGVVMITSIVGRGFSLF
;
A
#
# COMPACT_ATOMS: atom_id res chain seq x y z
N MET A 1 16.93 -51.42 -30.59
CA MET A 1 16.66 -51.27 -29.14
C MET A 1 15.50 -50.30 -29.00
N GLN A 2 14.37 -50.73 -28.47
CA GLN A 2 13.15 -49.90 -28.35
C GLN A 2 13.22 -49.10 -27.03
N PRO A 3 12.92 -47.80 -27.01
CA PRO A 3 13.00 -47.01 -25.79
C PRO A 3 11.91 -47.44 -24.81
N ALA A 4 12.28 -47.55 -23.53
CA ALA A 4 11.36 -47.92 -22.45
C ALA A 4 10.23 -46.90 -22.34
N MET A 5 8.98 -47.39 -22.32
CA MET A 5 7.81 -46.55 -22.11
C MET A 5 7.83 -45.93 -20.70
N PRO A 6 7.39 -44.67 -20.54
CA PRO A 6 7.32 -44.02 -19.24
C PRO A 6 6.31 -44.76 -18.34
N PRO A 7 6.59 -44.88 -17.02
CA PRO A 7 5.72 -45.59 -16.10
C PRO A 7 4.34 -44.91 -16.00
N PRO A 8 3.25 -45.68 -15.84
CA PRO A 8 1.91 -45.14 -15.71
C PRO A 8 1.78 -44.28 -14.44
N PRO A 9 0.96 -43.21 -14.47
CA PRO A 9 0.76 -42.34 -13.31
C PRO A 9 0.22 -43.13 -12.13
N ALA A 10 0.91 -43.03 -10.99
CA ALA A 10 0.51 -43.70 -9.76
C ALA A 10 -0.88 -43.21 -9.31
N ALA A 11 -1.75 -44.14 -8.97
CA ALA A 11 -3.08 -43.83 -8.41
C ALA A 11 -2.91 -43.05 -7.10
N ALA A 12 -3.60 -41.92 -6.97
CA ALA A 12 -3.56 -41.08 -5.78
C ALA A 12 -3.96 -41.89 -4.54
N SER A 13 -3.09 -41.93 -3.54
CA SER A 13 -3.34 -42.71 -2.33
C SER A 13 -4.38 -42.00 -1.44
N PRO A 14 -5.31 -42.72 -0.78
CA PRO A 14 -6.31 -42.11 0.13
C PRO A 14 -5.71 -41.39 1.35
N TYR A 15 -4.43 -41.64 1.65
CA TYR A 15 -3.68 -40.96 2.73
C TYR A 15 -2.86 -39.78 2.21
N GLN A 16 -2.84 -39.57 0.90
CA GLN A 16 -2.19 -38.41 0.32
C GLN A 16 -3.11 -37.21 0.57
N PRO A 17 -2.63 -36.14 1.24
CA PRO A 17 -3.45 -34.96 1.46
C PRO A 17 -3.98 -34.48 0.10
N PRO A 18 -5.27 -34.08 0.01
CA PRO A 18 -5.87 -33.70 -1.26
C PRO A 18 -4.99 -32.65 -1.96
N ALA A 19 -4.73 -32.77 -3.26
CA ALA A 19 -3.96 -31.76 -3.99
C ALA A 19 -4.56 -30.32 -3.82
N ALA A 20 -5.85 -30.23 -3.48
CA ALA A 20 -6.54 -29.00 -3.09
C ALA A 20 -6.03 -28.36 -1.77
N THR A 21 -5.50 -29.12 -0.82
CA THR A 21 -4.88 -28.54 0.39
C THR A 21 -3.47 -28.00 0.12
N MET A 22 -2.79 -28.45 -0.94
CA MET A 22 -1.54 -27.84 -1.41
C MET A 22 -1.75 -26.49 -2.12
N ALA A 23 -2.94 -26.22 -2.65
CA ALA A 23 -3.28 -24.91 -3.22
C ALA A 23 -3.44 -23.80 -2.15
N LYS A 24 -3.53 -24.16 -0.86
CA LYS A 24 -3.70 -23.21 0.24
C LYS A 24 -2.46 -22.33 0.47
N GLY A 25 -1.28 -22.76 -0.01
CA GLY A 25 -0.06 -21.94 -0.05
C GLY A 25 -0.15 -20.75 -1.01
N SER A 26 -1.07 -20.76 -1.98
CA SER A 26 -1.25 -19.68 -2.95
C SER A 26 -2.00 -18.46 -2.39
N MET A 27 -2.72 -18.58 -1.27
CA MET A 27 -3.52 -17.47 -0.73
C MET A 27 -2.68 -16.32 -0.15
N TYR A 28 -1.42 -16.56 0.22
CA TYR A 28 -0.56 -15.59 0.90
C TYR A 28 0.79 -15.37 0.19
N SER A 29 0.82 -15.41 -1.15
CA SER A 29 2.06 -15.18 -1.90
C SER A 29 2.56 -13.75 -1.79
N PHE A 30 3.88 -13.56 -1.81
CA PHE A 30 4.54 -12.26 -1.83
C PHE A 30 3.96 -11.33 -2.90
N GLN A 31 3.73 -11.84 -4.11
CA GLN A 31 3.12 -11.07 -5.21
C GLN A 31 1.77 -10.46 -4.84
N LYS A 32 0.92 -11.17 -4.09
CA LYS A 32 -0.41 -10.65 -3.68
C LYS A 32 -0.27 -9.51 -2.68
N TRP A 33 0.60 -9.66 -1.68
CA TRP A 33 0.87 -8.60 -0.71
C TRP A 33 1.53 -7.37 -1.35
N LEU A 34 2.46 -7.60 -2.29
CA LEU A 34 3.08 -6.55 -3.08
C LEU A 34 2.01 -5.76 -3.87
N MET A 35 1.09 -6.48 -4.53
CA MET A 35 0.01 -5.87 -5.29
C MET A 35 -0.93 -5.05 -4.39
N ILE A 36 -1.36 -5.60 -3.26
CA ILE A 36 -2.24 -4.91 -2.30
C ILE A 36 -1.56 -3.63 -1.79
N GLY A 37 -0.30 -3.71 -1.35
CA GLY A 37 0.44 -2.54 -0.87
C GLY A 37 0.62 -1.48 -1.97
N THR A 38 0.90 -1.90 -3.20
CA THR A 38 1.06 -0.97 -4.33
C THR A 38 -0.27 -0.29 -4.70
N ILE A 39 -1.38 -1.04 -4.75
CA ILE A 39 -2.71 -0.47 -4.99
C ILE A 39 -3.07 0.55 -3.91
N LEU A 40 -2.78 0.24 -2.64
CA LEU A 40 -3.06 1.14 -1.53
C LEU A 40 -2.23 2.43 -1.62
N LEU A 41 -0.98 2.35 -2.10
CA LEU A 41 -0.16 3.55 -2.40
C LEU A 41 -0.78 4.40 -3.52
N VAL A 42 -1.28 3.77 -4.59
CA VAL A 42 -1.92 4.51 -5.69
C VAL A 42 -3.18 5.22 -5.17
N ILE A 43 -4.03 4.54 -4.39
CA ILE A 43 -5.23 5.13 -3.80
C ILE A 43 -4.85 6.31 -2.89
N SER A 44 -3.84 6.14 -2.02
CA SER A 44 -3.32 7.20 -1.16
C SER A 44 -2.86 8.43 -1.95
N ALA A 45 -2.14 8.22 -3.06
CA ALA A 45 -1.68 9.29 -3.93
C ALA A 45 -2.85 10.05 -4.58
N THR A 46 -3.92 9.36 -4.96
CA THR A 46 -5.13 10.01 -5.47
C THR A 46 -5.76 10.92 -4.42
N PHE A 47 -5.87 10.49 -3.15
CA PHE A 47 -6.39 11.33 -2.05
C PHE A 47 -5.60 12.62 -1.85
N ALA A 48 -4.27 12.60 -2.07
CA ALA A 48 -3.45 13.80 -1.98
C ALA A 48 -3.67 14.79 -3.14
N GLN A 49 -4.27 14.36 -4.25
CA GLN A 49 -4.55 15.20 -5.42
C GLN A 49 -5.96 15.80 -5.44
N PHE A 50 -6.86 15.34 -4.57
CA PHE A 50 -8.23 15.84 -4.52
C PHE A 50 -8.42 17.31 -4.12
N PRO A 51 -7.61 17.94 -3.25
CA PRO A 51 -7.73 19.38 -3.03
C PRO A 51 -7.32 20.11 -4.32
N LEU A 52 -8.33 20.53 -5.09
CA LEU A 52 -8.15 21.21 -6.37
C LEU A 52 -7.90 22.69 -6.10
N GLU A 53 -6.89 23.26 -6.76
CA GLU A 53 -6.62 24.71 -6.69
C GLU A 53 -7.83 25.53 -7.16
N SER A 54 -8.65 24.99 -8.07
CA SER A 54 -9.88 25.63 -8.54
C SER A 54 -11.01 25.67 -7.51
N SER A 55 -10.90 24.93 -6.41
CA SER A 55 -11.91 24.88 -5.34
C SER A 55 -11.57 25.76 -4.14
N VAL A 56 -10.46 26.50 -4.20
CA VAL A 56 -10.10 27.50 -3.21
C VAL A 56 -11.11 28.65 -3.27
N PRO A 57 -11.73 29.06 -2.14
CA PRO A 57 -12.61 30.22 -2.09
C PRO A 57 -11.91 31.47 -2.64
N ASN A 58 -12.58 32.17 -3.57
CA ASN A 58 -12.03 33.36 -4.20
C ASN A 58 -12.63 34.61 -3.56
N ILE A 59 -11.78 35.48 -3.03
CA ILE A 59 -12.19 36.74 -2.40
C ILE A 59 -12.99 37.66 -3.35
N ALA A 60 -12.82 37.53 -4.66
CA ALA A 60 -13.53 38.34 -5.65
C ALA A 60 -15.02 37.99 -5.77
N ASP A 61 -15.44 36.84 -5.24
CA ASP A 61 -16.84 36.37 -5.29
C ASP A 61 -17.69 36.91 -4.12
N TYR A 62 -17.09 37.66 -3.19
CA TYR A 62 -17.72 38.16 -1.96
C TYR A 62 -17.58 39.69 -1.87
N ASP A 63 -18.62 40.39 -1.40
CA ASP A 63 -18.53 41.79 -1.01
C ASP A 63 -17.91 41.91 0.38
N MET A 64 -16.62 42.19 0.42
CA MET A 64 -15.87 42.37 1.67
C MET A 64 -16.30 43.60 2.49
N LEU A 65 -17.16 44.47 1.94
CA LEU A 65 -17.75 45.60 2.66
C LEU A 65 -19.06 45.23 3.36
N ASP A 66 -19.69 44.11 2.98
CA ASP A 66 -20.77 43.50 3.75
C ASP A 66 -20.20 42.55 4.80
N GLU A 67 -20.48 42.84 6.07
CA GLU A 67 -20.03 42.04 7.21
C GLU A 67 -20.45 40.56 7.08
N LYS A 68 -21.64 40.28 6.53
CA LYS A 68 -22.12 38.90 6.35
C LYS A 68 -21.33 38.14 5.29
N GLU A 69 -21.07 38.76 4.14
CA GLU A 69 -20.33 38.12 3.06
C GLU A 69 -18.84 37.99 3.42
N SER A 70 -18.29 38.95 4.16
CA SER A 70 -16.93 38.84 4.71
C SER A 70 -16.78 37.66 5.69
N GLN A 71 -17.78 37.43 6.54
CA GLN A 71 -17.80 36.31 7.47
C GLN A 71 -17.97 34.97 6.72
N GLN A 72 -18.81 34.95 5.68
CA GLN A 72 -19.02 33.78 4.85
C GLN A 72 -17.74 33.35 4.12
N TYR A 73 -16.96 34.30 3.59
CA TYR A 73 -15.66 33.99 2.98
C TYR A 73 -14.72 33.32 3.99
N LEU A 74 -14.64 33.82 5.22
CA LEU A 74 -13.79 33.23 6.26
C LEU A 74 -14.23 31.81 6.63
N ASP A 75 -15.54 31.59 6.77
CA ASP A 75 -16.11 30.26 7.05
C ASP A 75 -15.84 29.28 5.90
N ASP A 76 -15.93 29.74 4.65
CA ASP A 76 -15.65 28.92 3.46
C ASP A 76 -14.15 28.57 3.35
N VAL A 77 -13.25 29.50 3.70
CA VAL A 77 -11.80 29.25 3.78
C VAL A 77 -11.47 28.22 4.86
N ASP A 78 -12.01 28.38 6.07
CA ASP A 78 -11.79 27.43 7.17
C ASP A 78 -12.31 26.02 6.81
N SER A 79 -13.48 25.95 6.18
CA SER A 79 -14.05 24.69 5.68
C SER A 79 -13.17 24.04 4.61
N TYR A 80 -12.65 24.81 3.66
CA TYR A 80 -11.73 24.33 2.65
C TYR A 80 -10.42 23.81 3.27
N GLU A 81 -9.80 24.56 4.18
CA GLU A 81 -8.59 24.15 4.88
C GLU A 81 -8.82 22.88 5.71
N GLY A 82 -9.96 22.77 6.40
CA GLY A 82 -10.38 21.56 7.11
C GLY A 82 -10.48 20.33 6.20
N GLN A 83 -11.03 20.49 5.00
CA GLN A 83 -11.10 19.41 4.00
C GLN A 83 -9.71 19.00 3.49
N VAL A 84 -8.84 19.98 3.20
CA VAL A 84 -7.45 19.73 2.79
C VAL A 84 -6.73 18.93 3.88
N ALA A 85 -6.84 19.36 5.14
CA ALA A 85 -6.23 18.68 6.28
C ALA A 85 -6.75 17.24 6.44
N LEU A 86 -8.06 17.03 6.30
CA LEU A 86 -8.66 15.70 6.38
C LEU A 86 -8.13 14.78 5.27
N LEU A 87 -8.12 15.24 4.02
CA LEU A 87 -7.64 14.45 2.89
C LEU A 87 -6.15 14.14 2.99
N ALA A 88 -5.35 15.11 3.46
CA ALA A 88 -3.93 14.91 3.74
C ALA A 88 -3.70 13.87 4.85
N ALA A 89 -4.50 13.92 5.93
CA ALA A 89 -4.44 12.94 7.01
C ALA A 89 -4.81 11.53 6.52
N VAL A 90 -5.88 11.39 5.74
CA VAL A 90 -6.29 10.11 5.13
C VAL A 90 -5.21 9.58 4.19
N SER A 91 -4.66 10.43 3.32
CA SER A 91 -3.58 10.06 2.42
C SER A 91 -2.36 9.54 3.20
N THR A 92 -1.96 10.23 4.28
CA THR A 92 -0.83 9.86 5.14
C THR A 92 -1.06 8.51 5.84
N VAL A 93 -2.25 8.27 6.39
CA VAL A 93 -2.59 7.00 7.04
C VAL A 93 -2.56 5.85 6.02
N LEU A 94 -3.15 6.04 4.85
CA LEU A 94 -3.14 5.03 3.78
C LEU A 94 -1.72 4.75 3.28
N GLN A 95 -0.89 5.78 3.11
CA GLN A 95 0.49 5.63 2.69
C GLN A 95 1.30 4.85 3.73
N THR A 96 1.13 5.18 5.01
CA THR A 96 1.81 4.50 6.12
C THR A 96 1.40 3.03 6.18
N GLY A 97 0.09 2.75 6.10
CA GLY A 97 -0.42 1.39 6.05
C GLY A 97 0.13 0.60 4.86
N ALA A 98 0.19 1.22 3.69
CA ALA A 98 0.71 0.59 2.48
C ALA A 98 2.20 0.20 2.61
N VAL A 99 3.03 1.11 3.13
CA VAL A 99 4.47 0.84 3.32
C VAL A 99 4.68 -0.24 4.38
N VAL A 100 3.87 -0.27 5.46
CA VAL A 100 3.92 -1.35 6.46
C VAL A 100 3.57 -2.70 5.85
N LEU A 101 2.52 -2.77 5.02
CA LEU A 101 2.13 -4.01 4.33
C LEU A 101 3.21 -4.50 3.36
N LEU A 102 3.84 -3.58 2.62
CA LEU A 102 4.96 -3.91 1.74
C LEU A 102 6.17 -4.40 2.53
N GLY A 103 6.55 -3.70 3.60
CA GLY A 103 7.64 -4.11 4.49
C GLY A 103 7.40 -5.50 5.09
N TYR A 104 6.17 -5.79 5.53
CA TYR A 104 5.77 -7.11 5.99
C TYR A 104 5.94 -8.19 4.89
N ALA A 105 5.54 -7.89 3.66
CA ALA A 105 5.71 -8.81 2.52
C ALA A 105 7.20 -9.15 2.29
N PHE A 106 8.07 -8.14 2.31
CA PHE A 106 9.52 -8.33 2.15
C PHE A 106 10.13 -9.18 3.27
N PHE A 107 9.75 -8.92 4.53
CA PHE A 107 10.24 -9.74 5.65
C PHE A 107 9.75 -11.18 5.59
N ARG A 108 8.49 -11.38 5.21
CA ARG A 108 7.92 -12.73 5.07
C ARG A 108 8.62 -13.52 3.98
N GLU A 109 8.78 -12.93 2.79
CA GLU A 109 9.48 -13.57 1.66
C GLU A 109 10.92 -13.93 2.01
N SER A 110 11.60 -13.08 2.79
CA SER A 110 12.95 -13.37 3.26
C SER A 110 13.04 -14.56 4.24
N GLN A 111 11.94 -15.06 4.81
CA GLN A 111 11.98 -16.16 5.77
C GLN A 111 11.34 -17.45 5.24
N GLU A 112 10.41 -17.38 4.28
CA GLU A 112 9.66 -18.55 3.82
C GLU A 112 10.36 -19.38 2.72
N ASP A 113 11.31 -18.81 1.98
CA ASP A 113 11.91 -19.49 0.83
C ASP A 113 13.30 -20.06 1.18
N ASP A 114 13.36 -21.36 1.50
CA ASP A 114 14.58 -22.06 1.92
C ASP A 114 15.54 -22.39 0.76
N ASP A 115 15.06 -22.40 -0.48
CA ASP A 115 15.90 -22.60 -1.67
C ASP A 115 16.50 -21.30 -2.25
N GLN A 116 16.21 -20.15 -1.61
CA GLN A 116 16.71 -18.86 -2.07
C GLN A 116 18.17 -18.63 -1.66
N HIS A 117 18.98 -18.10 -2.58
CA HIS A 117 20.35 -17.69 -2.25
C HIS A 117 20.36 -16.68 -1.09
N VAL A 118 21.27 -16.87 -0.13
CA VAL A 118 21.42 -16.02 1.07
C VAL A 118 21.51 -14.52 0.73
N ALA A 119 22.14 -14.18 -0.39
CA ALA A 119 22.24 -12.80 -0.86
C ALA A 119 20.86 -12.16 -1.15
N VAL A 120 19.94 -12.92 -1.75
CA VAL A 120 18.57 -12.46 -2.06
C VAL A 120 17.78 -12.28 -0.77
N ARG A 121 17.91 -13.24 0.16
CA ARG A 121 17.29 -13.18 1.48
C ARG A 121 17.67 -11.90 2.25
N ILE A 122 18.98 -11.59 2.30
CA ILE A 122 19.49 -10.36 2.94
C ILE A 122 18.99 -9.11 2.22
N THR A 123 18.97 -9.13 0.88
CA THR A 123 18.48 -7.99 0.08
C THR A 123 17.02 -7.68 0.38
N MET A 124 16.17 -8.70 0.48
CA MET A 124 14.75 -8.53 0.82
C MET A 124 14.58 -8.00 2.25
N MET A 125 15.37 -8.46 3.22
CA MET A 125 15.36 -7.89 4.57
C MET A 125 15.75 -6.42 4.57
N LEU A 126 16.84 -6.06 3.88
CA LEU A 126 17.29 -4.66 3.77
C LEU A 126 16.24 -3.79 3.09
N ALA A 127 15.59 -4.27 2.03
CA ALA A 127 14.50 -3.55 1.37
C ALA A 127 13.34 -3.26 2.33
N GLY A 128 12.94 -4.26 3.15
CA GLY A 128 11.92 -4.09 4.19
C GLY A 128 12.33 -3.06 5.26
N VAL A 129 13.58 -3.11 5.73
CA VAL A 129 14.12 -2.13 6.69
C VAL A 129 14.13 -0.72 6.11
N VAL A 130 14.62 -0.55 4.87
CA VAL A 130 14.64 0.75 4.18
C VAL A 130 13.23 1.31 4.00
N MET A 131 12.26 0.48 3.64
CA MET A 131 10.86 0.93 3.54
C MET A 131 10.33 1.45 4.86
N ILE A 132 10.49 0.72 5.97
CA ILE A 132 9.97 1.14 7.28
C ILE A 132 10.71 2.38 7.79
N THR A 133 12.03 2.41 7.66
CA THR A 133 12.82 3.59 8.04
C THR A 133 12.48 4.81 7.19
N SER A 134 12.03 4.64 5.94
CA SER A 134 11.51 5.76 5.12
C SER A 134 10.26 6.41 5.71
N ILE A 135 9.44 5.68 6.47
CA ILE A 135 8.28 6.23 7.18
C ILE A 135 8.78 7.09 8.35
N VAL A 136 9.68 6.52 9.15
CA VAL A 136 10.24 7.19 10.33
C VAL A 136 10.99 8.46 9.94
N GLY A 137 11.81 8.41 8.88
CA GLY A 137 12.54 9.57 8.37
C GLY A 137 11.63 10.68 7.84
N ARG A 138 10.52 10.33 7.18
CA ARG A 138 9.51 11.31 6.76
C ARG A 138 8.73 11.89 7.94
N GLY A 139 8.46 11.10 8.97
CA GLY A 139 7.83 11.56 10.21
C GLY A 139 8.67 12.58 10.98
N PHE A 140 10.01 12.44 11.00
CA PHE A 140 10.91 13.43 11.60
C PHE A 140 11.09 14.71 10.76
N SER A 141 10.88 14.63 9.44
CA SER A 141 10.97 15.80 8.54
C SER A 141 9.76 16.74 8.62
N LEU A 142 8.66 16.30 9.25
CA LEU A 142 7.40 17.05 9.36
C LEU A 142 7.25 17.80 10.71
N PHE A 143 8.31 17.80 11.54
CA PHE A 143 8.45 18.63 12.75
C PHE A 143 9.60 19.62 12.56
#